data_AF-A0A972UYJ1-F1
#
_entry.id   AF-A0A972UYJ1-F1
#
_cell.length_a   1.000
_cell.length_b   1.000
_cell.length_c   1.000
_cell.angle_alpha   90.00
_cell.angle_beta   90.00
_cell.angle_gamma   90.00
#
_symmetry.space_group_name_H-M   'P 1'
#
loop_
_entity.id
_entity.type
_entity.pdbx_description
1 polymer ?
#
loop_
_entity_poly.entity_id
_entity_poly.type
_entity_poly.pdbx_seq_one_letter_code
_entity_poly.pdbx_strand_id
1 'polypeptide(L)' 'MKKEFTNYYDDDDNLIFVGNKLKCKHGYEIIVRKGNNGYYGELICDESNSCKDIPYHLNNGRGYVKI' A
#
# COMPACT_ATOMS: atom_id res chain seq x y z
N MET A 1 -7.81 14.22 -10.51
CA MET A 1 -8.37 13.42 -9.39
C MET A 1 -7.76 13.91 -8.09
N LYS A 2 -8.57 14.16 -7.06
CA LYS A 2 -8.08 14.50 -5.72
C LYS A 2 -7.47 13.24 -5.12
N LYS A 3 -6.19 13.27 -4.72
CA LYS A 3 -5.54 12.14 -4.05
C LYS A 3 -6.14 12.01 -2.63
N GLU A 4 -6.69 10.85 -2.30
CA GLU A 4 -7.26 10.58 -0.97
C GLU A 4 -6.13 10.22 0.00
N PHE A 5 -5.99 11.02 1.06
CA PHE A 5 -4.98 10.81 2.09
C PHE A 5 -5.44 9.74 3.08
N THR A 6 -4.56 8.80 3.43
CA THR A 6 -4.93 7.67 4.30
C THR A 6 -4.86 7.96 5.80
N ASN A 7 -4.37 9.14 6.18
CA ASN A 7 -3.93 9.47 7.55
C ASN A 7 -2.69 8.67 8.02
N TYR A 8 -1.95 8.06 7.09
CA TYR A 8 -0.71 7.32 7.39
C TYR A 8 0.52 7.98 6.78
N TYR A 9 1.66 7.71 7.40
CA TYR A 9 2.99 8.14 6.97
C TYR A 9 3.83 6.88 6.79
N ASP A 10 4.68 6.86 5.76
CA ASP A 10 5.64 5.77 5.57
C ASP A 10 6.82 5.89 6.54
N ASP A 11 7.80 4.98 6.46
CA ASP A 11 8.95 4.99 7.38
C ASP A 11 9.89 6.21 7.17
N ASP A 12 9.74 6.95 6.08
CA ASP A 12 10.49 8.17 5.74
C ASP A 12 9.65 9.45 6.00
N ASP A 13 8.58 9.34 6.81
CA ASP A 13 7.64 10.41 7.15
C ASP A 13 6.91 11.03 5.94
N ASN A 14 6.82 10.30 4.82
CA ASN A 14 6.04 10.74 3.66
C ASN A 14 4.57 10.39 3.81
N LEU A 15 3.70 11.33 3.41
CA LEU A 15 2.25 11.12 3.34
C LEU A 15 1.90 9.99 2.35
N ILE A 16 1.10 9.03 2.83
CA ILE A 16 0.57 7.93 2.02
C ILE A 16 -0.82 8.31 1.47
N PHE A 17 -0.99 8.20 0.16
CA PHE A 17 -2.28 8.40 -0.50
C PHE A 17 -2.76 7.12 -1.19
N VAL A 18 -4.07 7.00 -1.39
CA VAL A 18 -4.64 5.95 -2.26
C VAL A 18 -4.01 6.05 -3.66
N GLY A 19 -3.59 4.89 -4.17
CA GLY A 19 -2.86 4.73 -5.44
C GLY A 19 -1.35 4.91 -5.34
N ASN A 20 -0.78 5.24 -4.17
CA ASN A 20 0.68 5.21 -4.00
C ASN A 20 1.20 3.78 -4.10
N LYS A 21 2.37 3.63 -4.71
CA LYS A 21 3.15 2.40 -4.66
C LYS A 21 4.07 2.47 -3.46
N LEU A 22 4.09 1.41 -2.65
CA LEU A 22 4.96 1.32 -1.48
C LEU A 22 5.80 0.05 -1.58
N LYS A 23 7.08 0.14 -1.23
CA LYS A 23 7.98 -0.99 -1.07
C LYS A 23 7.96 -1.43 0.39
N CYS A 24 7.61 -2.68 0.65
CA CYS A 24 7.73 -3.27 1.97
C CYS A 24 9.22 -3.59 2.27
N LYS A 25 9.63 -3.45 3.53
CA LYS A 25 10.95 -3.89 4.01
C LYS A 25 11.27 -5.37 3.74
N HIS A 26 10.24 -6.19 3.51
CA HIS A 26 10.37 -7.61 3.15
C HIS A 26 10.57 -7.85 1.65
N GLY A 27 10.68 -6.79 0.84
CA GLY A 27 11.13 -6.85 -0.56
C GLY A 27 10.03 -6.87 -1.61
N TYR A 28 8.76 -6.86 -1.22
CA TYR A 28 7.63 -6.81 -2.16
C TYR A 28 7.05 -5.39 -2.29
N GLU A 29 6.32 -5.13 -3.37
CA GLU A 29 5.64 -3.86 -3.63
C GLU A 29 4.13 -4.01 -3.54
N ILE A 30 3.46 -2.95 -3.09
CA ILE A 30 2.00 -2.88 -3.03
C ILE A 30 1.50 -1.58 -3.67
N ILE A 31 0.24 -1.56 -4.08
CA ILE A 31 -0.51 -0.34 -4.36
C ILE A 31 -1.56 -0.11 -3.27
N VAL A 32 -1.62 1.12 -2.76
CA VAL A 32 -2.59 1.49 -1.72
C VAL A 32 -3.99 1.59 -2.31
N ARG A 33 -4.95 0.89 -1.71
CA ARG A 33 -6.36 0.85 -2.10
C ARG A 33 -7.27 1.21 -0.93
N LYS A 34 -8.51 1.55 -1.24
CA LYS A 34 -9.59 1.76 -0.25
C LYS A 34 -10.59 0.61 -0.36
N GLY A 35 -10.75 -0.11 0.73
CA GLY A 35 -11.81 -1.11 0.91
C GLY A 35 -12.91 -0.60 1.82
N ASN A 36 -13.89 -1.46 2.11
CA ASN A 36 -15.04 -1.11 2.95
C ASN A 36 -14.65 -0.83 4.41
N ASN A 37 -13.55 -1.44 4.89
CA ASN A 37 -13.09 -1.36 6.28
C ASN A 37 -11.87 -0.42 6.46
N GLY A 38 -11.54 0.39 5.45
CA GLY A 38 -10.39 1.31 5.47
C GLY A 38 -9.41 1.05 4.32
N TYR A 39 -8.15 1.37 4.54
CA TYR A 39 -7.12 1.29 3.52
C TYR A 39 -6.31 0.00 3.63
N TYR A 40 -5.94 -0.58 2.49
CA TYR A 40 -5.12 -1.79 2.42
C TYR A 40 -4.11 -1.68 1.28
N GLY A 41 -3.09 -2.53 1.30
CA GLY A 41 -2.16 -2.74 0.21
C GLY A 41 -2.60 -3.90 -0.67
N GLU A 42 -2.64 -3.71 -1.97
CA GLU A 42 -2.81 -4.78 -2.95
C GLU A 42 -1.43 -5.11 -3.53
N LEU A 43 -1.03 -6.37 -3.51
CA LEU A 43 0.29 -6.78 -3.97
C LEU A 43 0.45 -6.48 -5.46
N ILE A 44 1.59 -5.91 -5.82
CA ILE A 44 1.96 -5.76 -7.23
C ILE A 44 2.71 -7.03 -7.63
N CYS A 45 2.01 -7.94 -8.29
CA CYS A 45 2.58 -9.14 -8.90
C CYS A 45 1.99 -9.36 -10.29
N ASP A 46 2.62 -10.23 -11.08
CA ASP A 46 2.11 -10.62 -12.39
C ASP A 46 0.69 -11.19 -12.27
N GLU A 47 -0.19 -10.87 -13.23
CA GLU A 47 -1.62 -11.19 -13.18
C GLU A 47 -1.93 -12.69 -13.10
N SER A 48 -0.97 -13.55 -13.42
CA SER A 48 -1.04 -15.01 -13.32
C SER A 48 -0.74 -15.56 -11.93
N ASN A 49 -0.25 -14.73 -11.00
CA ASN A 49 0.13 -15.15 -9.67
C ASN A 49 -1.07 -15.10 -8.71
N SER A 50 -1.26 -16.18 -7.94
CA SER A 50 -2.37 -16.34 -6.99
C SER A 50 -2.33 -15.32 -5.86
N CYS A 51 -1.21 -14.63 -5.63
CA CYS A 51 -1.07 -13.64 -4.57
C CYS A 51 -1.62 -12.24 -4.89
N LYS A 52 -2.05 -11.96 -6.15
CA LYS A 52 -2.51 -10.62 -6.56
C LYS A 52 -3.73 -10.11 -5.79
N ASP A 53 -4.61 -11.03 -5.39
CA ASP A 53 -5.87 -10.72 -4.73
C ASP A 53 -5.77 -10.79 -3.19
N ILE A 54 -4.57 -11.02 -2.65
CA ILE A 54 -4.37 -11.05 -1.19
C ILE A 54 -4.28 -9.59 -0.69
N PRO A 55 -5.19 -9.14 0.18
CA PRO A 55 -5.08 -7.83 0.80
C PRO A 55 -4.00 -7.85 1.89
N TYR A 56 -3.13 -6.86 1.89
CA TYR A 56 -2.07 -6.67 2.88
C TYR A 56 -2.42 -5.51 3.81
N HIS A 57 -2.24 -5.70 5.11
CA HIS A 57 -2.38 -4.61 6.07
C HIS A 57 -1.28 -3.56 5.86
N LEU A 58 -1.68 -2.29 5.85
CA LEU A 58 -0.75 -1.15 5.75
C LEU A 58 -0.02 -0.88 7.07
N ASN A 59 -0.44 -1.47 8.19
CA ASN A 59 0.17 -1.28 9.52
C ASN A 59 0.41 0.20 9.87
N ASN A 60 -0.57 1.06 9.58
CA ASN A 60 -0.48 2.52 9.73
C ASN A 60 0.74 3.15 9.01
N GLY A 61 1.20 2.54 7.91
CA GLY A 61 2.35 2.94 7.09
C GLY A 61 3.70 2.36 7.51
N ARG A 62 3.79 1.67 8.67
CA ARG A 62 5.04 1.12 9.18
C ARG A 62 5.56 -0.06 8.37
N GLY A 63 6.87 -0.09 8.13
CA GLY A 63 7.54 -1.14 7.36
C GLY A 63 7.44 -0.96 5.85
N TYR A 64 7.04 0.22 5.40
CA TYR A 64 6.90 0.59 4.00
C TYR A 64 7.64 1.90 3.71
N VAL A 65 8.12 2.04 2.49
CA VAL A 65 8.67 3.28 1.93
C VAL A 65 8.01 3.54 0.59
N LYS A 66 7.60 4.78 0.34
CA LYS A 66 6.98 5.19 -0.92
C LYS A 66 8.00 5.16 -2.06
N ILE A 67 7.55 4.66 -3.22
CA ILE A 67 8.31 4.57 -4.46
C ILE A 67 7.89 5.70 -5.42
#